data_AF-A0A9W8NV27-F1
#
_entry.id   AF-A0A9W8NV27-F1
#
_cell.length_a   1.000
_cell.length_b   1.000
_cell.length_c   1.000
_cell.angle_alpha   90.00
_cell.angle_beta   90.00
_cell.angle_gamma   90.00
#
_symmetry.space_group_name_H-M   'P 1'
#
loop_
_entity.id
_entity.type
_entity.pdbx_description
1 polymer ?
#
loop_
_entity_poly.entity_id
_entity_poly.type
_entity_poly.pdbx_seq_one_letter_code
_entity_poly.pdbx_strand_id
1 'polypeptide(L)'
;MSTPSDNKHVRNDTAASTNSVLGGQALSKTPISRESSTDSQDSTSSAASSDIVPPLNAHPYRTLVLCFDGTGDQFDSDNSNIVQLFTVLKKDDRDKQMVYYQAGIGTYTSPQIATPLMAKFSKTVDMAIGWYLDAHVMGGYEFLMQNYKADDRICIFGFSRGAYTARSLAGMIHKVGILPACNHQQVPFAYKMFTRDDEIGYAQSAAFKKAFSVDATIEFVGVWDTVNSVGLVPHRLPFTTSNTLVKTFRHALSLDERRAKFKANLWNPPSDYNHTEDVKDGGKHPHHHHRHFDLEHSRFYKDANQKTDIEEVWFAGCHCDIGGGSVSNTETVNLARVPLRWMIRECFRTNTGILFHSEGLRSLGLNPDSLWPEVKPRPDPLPVTSAHIRRIPRNPPPSEETPEASIFKTEEELDLEDALSPIYDQLSLAPGWWALEFWPVKNKFHDGSGKFVSEIGCNLGRARRIPRQKQGVKIHRSVKMRMEAQYEDGGKYVPKAKFDPKYVTWID
;
A
#
# COMPACT_ATOMS: atom_id res chain seq x y z
N MET A 1 -2.52 -71.29 -39.36
CA MET A 1 -1.99 -71.36 -40.74
C MET A 1 -1.17 -70.12 -40.99
N SER A 2 0.14 -70.32 -41.22
CA SER A 2 1.04 -69.53 -42.06
C SER A 2 1.19 -68.01 -41.83
N THR A 3 2.32 -67.62 -41.23
CA THR A 3 3.19 -66.50 -41.66
C THR A 3 3.77 -66.81 -43.06
N PRO A 4 4.46 -65.92 -43.84
CA PRO A 4 5.45 -64.88 -43.46
C PRO A 4 5.31 -63.56 -44.30
N SER A 5 6.09 -62.48 -44.15
CA SER A 5 7.53 -62.30 -44.45
C SER A 5 7.95 -60.85 -44.10
N ASP A 6 8.95 -60.63 -43.24
CA ASP A 6 10.37 -60.32 -43.57
C ASP A 6 10.62 -58.99 -44.30
N ASN A 7 11.32 -58.04 -43.66
CA ASN A 7 12.78 -57.99 -43.78
C ASN A 7 13.46 -57.05 -42.77
N LYS A 8 14.49 -57.58 -42.12
CA LYS A 8 15.55 -56.88 -41.35
C LYS A 8 16.75 -56.67 -42.26
N HIS A 9 17.55 -55.63 -42.02
CA HIS A 9 19.03 -55.56 -42.08
C HIS A 9 19.46 -54.07 -41.99
N VAL A 10 20.56 -53.64 -41.36
CA VAL A 10 21.75 -54.28 -40.77
C VAL A 10 22.42 -53.27 -39.81
N ARG A 11 23.19 -53.82 -38.85
CA ARG A 11 24.02 -53.14 -37.84
C ARG A 11 25.40 -52.72 -38.38
N ASN A 12 26.13 -52.01 -37.51
CA ASN A 12 27.58 -51.99 -37.25
C ASN A 12 28.20 -50.62 -37.56
N ASP A 13 29.23 -50.10 -36.88
CA ASP A 13 29.86 -50.24 -35.54
C ASP A 13 31.23 -49.54 -35.72
N THR A 14 31.80 -48.95 -34.66
CA THR A 14 33.25 -48.65 -34.46
C THR A 14 33.90 -47.57 -35.37
N ALA A 15 34.93 -46.79 -35.01
CA ALA A 15 35.94 -46.87 -33.94
C ALA A 15 36.55 -45.48 -33.63
N ALA A 16 37.30 -45.43 -32.52
CA ALA A 16 38.09 -44.32 -32.00
C ALA A 16 39.49 -44.14 -32.66
N SER A 17 40.12 -42.98 -32.44
CA SER A 17 41.60 -42.75 -32.41
C SER A 17 41.86 -41.25 -32.09
N THR A 18 42.35 -40.81 -30.93
CA THR A 18 43.75 -40.73 -30.37
C THR A 18 44.82 -39.95 -31.17
N ASN A 19 45.40 -38.94 -30.49
CA ASN A 19 46.82 -38.45 -30.43
C ASN A 19 46.81 -36.91 -30.13
N SER A 20 47.32 -36.33 -29.02
CA SER A 20 48.68 -36.27 -28.43
C SER A 20 49.73 -35.68 -29.41
N VAL A 21 50.65 -34.73 -29.12
CA VAL A 21 51.28 -34.29 -27.86
C VAL A 21 52.24 -33.08 -28.10
N LEU A 22 52.64 -32.35 -27.02
CA LEU A 22 53.87 -31.53 -26.76
C LEU A 22 54.13 -30.24 -27.57
N GLY A 23 54.76 -29.16 -27.07
CA GLY A 23 55.44 -28.78 -25.81
C GLY A 23 55.55 -27.23 -25.79
N GLY A 24 55.83 -26.47 -24.73
CA GLY A 24 56.79 -26.64 -23.64
C GLY A 24 57.90 -25.58 -23.79
N GLN A 25 57.89 -24.51 -22.98
CA GLN A 25 59.11 -23.89 -22.42
C GLN A 25 58.80 -22.78 -21.41
N ALA A 26 59.47 -22.88 -20.27
CA ALA A 26 59.53 -21.94 -19.16
C ALA A 26 60.99 -21.54 -18.93
N LEU A 27 61.27 -20.29 -18.55
CA LEU A 27 62.52 -19.78 -17.94
C LEU A 27 62.16 -18.41 -17.29
N SER A 28 62.03 -18.21 -15.97
CA SER A 28 62.96 -18.21 -14.82
C SER A 28 63.58 -16.83 -14.45
N LYS A 29 63.27 -16.38 -13.21
CA LYS A 29 64.08 -15.63 -12.21
C LYS A 29 64.23 -14.08 -12.26
N THR A 30 63.46 -13.41 -11.37
CA THR A 30 63.77 -12.43 -10.27
C THR A 30 65.10 -11.61 -10.25
N PRO A 31 65.25 -10.57 -9.39
CA PRO A 31 64.40 -9.39 -9.05
C PRO A 31 65.24 -8.06 -9.00
N ILE A 32 64.64 -6.86 -9.14
CA ILE A 32 65.32 -5.60 -8.79
C ILE A 32 64.38 -4.66 -8.01
N SER A 33 64.94 -4.12 -6.93
CA SER A 33 64.34 -3.30 -5.88
C SER A 33 64.41 -1.79 -6.14
N ARG A 34 63.43 -1.07 -5.57
CA ARG A 34 63.41 0.35 -5.11
C ARG A 34 63.69 1.45 -6.15
N GLU A 35 62.70 2.31 -6.36
CA GLU A 35 62.75 3.69 -5.83
C GLU A 35 61.37 4.36 -5.85
N SER A 36 61.18 5.24 -4.88
CA SER A 36 60.00 6.04 -4.62
C SER A 36 59.90 7.24 -5.57
N SER A 37 58.73 7.43 -6.18
CA SER A 37 58.28 8.75 -6.59
C SER A 37 56.79 8.86 -6.31
N THR A 38 56.49 9.64 -5.30
CA THR A 38 55.20 10.30 -5.08
C THR A 38 54.80 11.01 -6.36
N ASP A 39 53.70 10.58 -6.97
CA ASP A 39 52.89 11.48 -7.80
C ASP A 39 51.42 11.16 -7.55
N SER A 40 50.83 12.02 -6.74
CA SER A 40 49.42 12.26 -6.62
C SER A 40 48.90 12.80 -7.94
N GLN A 41 48.16 11.99 -8.68
CA GLN A 41 47.24 12.48 -9.70
C GLN A 41 45.89 11.77 -9.56
N ASP A 42 44.92 12.59 -9.16
CA ASP A 42 43.48 12.47 -9.33
C ASP A 42 43.00 11.31 -10.20
N SER A 43 42.45 10.29 -9.56
CA SER A 43 41.41 9.47 -10.16
C SER A 43 40.04 9.95 -9.66
N THR A 44 39.67 11.18 -10.01
CA THR A 44 38.27 11.61 -10.03
C THR A 44 37.56 10.90 -11.19
N SER A 45 37.22 9.63 -10.98
CA SER A 45 36.28 8.89 -11.84
C SER A 45 35.41 7.94 -11.01
N SER A 46 34.62 8.50 -10.09
CA SER A 46 33.41 7.83 -9.58
C SER A 46 32.27 8.80 -9.19
N ALA A 47 32.20 9.97 -9.83
CA ALA A 47 31.12 10.94 -9.63
C ALA A 47 29.83 10.54 -10.37
N ALA A 48 29.33 9.32 -10.14
CA ALA A 48 28.07 8.81 -10.68
C ALA A 48 27.26 7.96 -9.68
N SER A 49 27.50 8.08 -8.37
CA SER A 49 26.85 7.23 -7.35
C SER A 49 26.04 7.99 -6.28
N SER A 50 25.49 9.18 -6.55
CA SER A 50 24.77 9.99 -5.54
C SER A 50 23.26 10.18 -5.72
N ASP A 51 22.63 9.59 -6.74
CA ASP A 51 21.23 9.93 -7.09
C ASP A 51 20.16 9.02 -6.46
N ILE A 52 20.57 8.05 -5.62
CA ILE A 52 19.67 7.10 -4.97
C ILE A 52 19.80 7.19 -3.46
N VAL A 53 18.66 7.30 -2.78
CA VAL A 53 18.56 7.37 -1.32
C VAL A 53 17.53 6.36 -0.81
N PRO A 54 17.86 5.49 0.15
CA PRO A 54 19.20 5.25 0.71
C PRO A 54 20.24 4.76 -0.34
N PRO A 55 21.54 4.80 -0.03
CA PRO A 55 22.58 4.21 -0.90
C PRO A 55 22.35 2.71 -1.15
N LEU A 56 22.79 2.19 -2.30
CA LEU A 56 22.55 0.81 -2.76
C LEU A 56 23.12 -0.29 -1.83
N ASN A 57 24.01 0.07 -0.92
CA ASN A 57 24.64 -0.79 0.08
C ASN A 57 24.13 -0.55 1.50
N ALA A 58 23.05 0.23 1.68
CA ALA A 58 22.47 0.51 2.99
C ALA A 58 22.02 -0.76 3.74
N HIS A 59 21.66 -1.83 3.03
CA HIS A 59 21.41 -3.15 3.61
C HIS A 59 21.73 -4.27 2.59
N PRO A 60 21.96 -5.52 3.06
CA PRO A 60 22.35 -6.62 2.19
C PRO A 60 21.18 -7.25 1.42
N TYR A 61 19.95 -7.06 1.88
CA TYR A 61 18.74 -7.67 1.31
C TYR A 61 18.19 -6.86 0.14
N ARG A 62 17.43 -7.48 -0.76
CA ARG A 62 16.70 -6.78 -1.81
C ARG A 62 15.30 -6.39 -1.33
N THR A 63 14.74 -5.32 -1.88
CA THR A 63 13.39 -4.85 -1.57
C THR A 63 12.42 -5.11 -2.72
N LEU A 64 11.28 -5.77 -2.45
CA LEU A 64 10.17 -5.95 -3.38
C LEU A 64 9.06 -4.98 -3.01
N VAL A 65 8.76 -4.02 -3.88
CA VAL A 65 7.75 -2.99 -3.68
C VAL A 65 6.55 -3.27 -4.58
N LEU A 66 5.37 -3.47 -3.99
CA LEU A 66 4.13 -3.71 -4.70
C LEU A 66 3.17 -2.54 -4.50
N CYS A 67 2.59 -2.03 -5.57
CA CYS A 67 1.77 -0.83 -5.59
C CYS A 67 0.41 -1.13 -6.23
N PHE A 68 -0.68 -1.02 -5.45
CA PHE A 68 -2.05 -1.33 -5.86
C PHE A 68 -2.92 -0.07 -5.90
N ASP A 69 -3.36 0.34 -7.09
CA ASP A 69 -4.11 1.60 -7.22
C ASP A 69 -5.60 1.49 -6.82
N GLY A 70 -6.22 2.65 -6.59
CA GLY A 70 -7.64 2.81 -6.33
C GLY A 70 -8.49 2.44 -7.55
N THR A 71 -9.73 2.06 -7.33
CA THR A 71 -10.60 1.58 -8.44
C THR A 71 -11.01 2.70 -9.37
N GLY A 72 -10.84 2.45 -10.67
CA GLY A 72 -10.98 3.47 -11.70
C GLY A 72 -9.69 4.27 -11.92
N ASP A 73 -8.70 4.19 -11.03
CA ASP A 73 -7.45 4.93 -11.14
C ASP A 73 -6.42 4.15 -11.96
N GLN A 74 -5.75 4.86 -12.87
CA GLN A 74 -4.64 4.36 -13.66
C GLN A 74 -3.66 5.51 -13.92
N PHE A 75 -2.57 5.24 -14.65
CA PHE A 75 -1.71 6.32 -15.11
C PHE A 75 -2.44 7.16 -16.18
N ASP A 76 -2.78 8.39 -15.83
CA ASP A 76 -3.51 9.32 -16.70
C ASP A 76 -3.21 10.80 -16.32
N SER A 77 -4.15 11.71 -16.58
CA SER A 77 -4.02 13.14 -16.36
C SER A 77 -4.10 13.58 -14.90
N ASP A 78 -4.51 12.70 -13.98
CA ASP A 78 -4.83 12.99 -12.58
C ASP A 78 -4.41 11.82 -11.70
N ASN A 79 -3.09 11.64 -11.60
CA ASN A 79 -2.49 10.47 -10.97
C ASN A 79 -2.75 10.39 -9.45
N SER A 80 -2.93 9.16 -8.97
CA SER A 80 -2.99 8.81 -7.56
C SER A 80 -1.63 8.93 -6.86
N ASN A 81 -1.64 8.95 -5.53
CA ASN A 81 -0.43 8.84 -4.70
C ASN A 81 0.29 7.50 -4.88
N ILE A 82 -0.39 6.46 -5.36
CA ILE A 82 0.27 5.20 -5.73
C ILE A 82 1.17 5.40 -6.94
N VAL A 83 0.66 6.09 -7.97
CA VAL A 83 1.48 6.43 -9.15
C VAL A 83 2.61 7.39 -8.76
N GLN A 84 2.33 8.40 -7.93
CA GLN A 84 3.36 9.37 -7.49
C GLN A 84 4.45 8.73 -6.62
N LEU A 85 4.10 7.78 -5.75
CA LEU A 85 5.09 6.97 -5.06
C LEU A 85 5.89 6.15 -6.08
N PHE A 86 5.20 5.50 -7.02
CA PHE A 86 5.83 4.63 -8.00
C PHE A 86 6.83 5.42 -8.86
N THR A 87 6.53 6.64 -9.33
CA THR A 87 7.42 7.41 -10.20
C THR A 87 8.80 7.69 -9.59
N VAL A 88 8.90 7.79 -8.27
CA VAL A 88 10.16 8.13 -7.58
C VAL A 88 10.99 6.92 -7.15
N LEU A 89 10.48 5.70 -7.33
CA LEU A 89 11.22 4.48 -6.97
C LEU A 89 12.30 4.14 -8.00
N LYS A 90 13.44 3.61 -7.54
CA LYS A 90 14.42 2.94 -8.40
C LYS A 90 13.83 1.65 -9.00
N LYS A 91 14.04 1.38 -10.30
CA LYS A 91 13.35 0.28 -11.04
C LYS A 91 14.24 -0.62 -11.88
N ASP A 92 15.45 -0.16 -12.17
CA ASP A 92 16.36 -0.68 -13.18
C ASP A 92 17.31 -1.77 -12.66
N ASP A 93 17.49 -1.90 -11.34
CA ASP A 93 18.36 -2.91 -10.73
C ASP A 93 17.55 -3.94 -9.92
N ARG A 94 17.25 -5.07 -10.56
CA ARG A 94 16.44 -6.16 -9.99
C ARG A 94 17.14 -6.95 -8.88
N ASP A 95 18.46 -6.79 -8.73
CA ASP A 95 19.21 -7.41 -7.65
C ASP A 95 19.18 -6.56 -6.36
N LYS A 96 18.73 -5.30 -6.47
CA LYS A 96 18.59 -4.36 -5.34
C LYS A 96 17.13 -4.03 -5.01
N GLN A 97 16.31 -3.78 -6.02
CA GLN A 97 14.90 -3.47 -5.85
C GLN A 97 14.06 -3.93 -7.04
N MET A 98 12.92 -4.55 -6.76
CA MET A 98 11.91 -4.85 -7.76
C MET A 98 10.62 -4.11 -7.44
N VAL A 99 9.99 -3.53 -8.46
CA VAL A 99 8.75 -2.78 -8.31
C VAL A 99 7.64 -3.41 -9.14
N TYR A 100 6.45 -3.50 -8.58
CA TYR A 100 5.24 -4.01 -9.22
C TYR A 100 4.14 -2.97 -9.10
N TYR A 101 3.49 -2.63 -10.20
CA TYR A 101 2.34 -1.74 -10.22
C TYR A 101 1.14 -2.47 -10.82
N GLN A 102 -0.01 -2.32 -10.16
CA GLN A 102 -1.29 -2.80 -10.64
C GLN A 102 -2.29 -1.65 -10.60
N ALA A 103 -2.80 -1.30 -11.78
CA ALA A 103 -3.87 -0.32 -11.94
C ALA A 103 -5.13 -0.74 -11.18
N GLY A 104 -6.01 0.23 -10.94
CA GLY A 104 -7.26 0.05 -10.23
C GLY A 104 -8.18 -1.03 -10.78
N ILE A 105 -8.97 -1.65 -9.90
CA ILE A 105 -10.10 -2.49 -10.32
C ILE A 105 -10.98 -1.70 -11.31
N GLY A 106 -11.42 -2.33 -12.39
CA GLY A 106 -12.34 -1.74 -13.37
C GLY A 106 -11.73 -0.81 -14.43
N THR A 107 -10.40 -0.60 -14.45
CA THR A 107 -9.71 0.20 -15.48
C THR A 107 -9.64 -0.51 -16.84
N TYR A 108 -9.52 -1.84 -16.84
CA TYR A 108 -9.38 -2.66 -18.05
C TYR A 108 -10.70 -3.06 -18.74
N THR A 109 -11.85 -2.52 -18.34
CA THR A 109 -13.10 -2.80 -19.07
C THR A 109 -13.06 -2.12 -20.44
N SER A 110 -12.76 -2.91 -21.48
CA SER A 110 -12.82 -2.48 -22.88
C SER A 110 -14.16 -1.77 -23.19
N PRO A 111 -14.17 -0.63 -23.92
CA PRO A 111 -15.39 0.14 -24.23
C PRO A 111 -16.42 -0.58 -25.10
N GLN A 112 -16.17 -1.82 -25.51
CA GLN A 112 -16.95 -2.47 -26.57
C GLN A 112 -18.15 -3.31 -26.08
N ILE A 113 -18.33 -3.52 -24.76
CA ILE A 113 -19.39 -4.42 -24.24
C ILE A 113 -20.37 -3.72 -23.29
N ALA A 114 -20.08 -2.52 -22.78
CA ALA A 114 -20.96 -1.85 -21.84
C ALA A 114 -21.97 -0.94 -22.54
N THR A 115 -23.19 -1.45 -22.80
CA THR A 115 -24.32 -0.57 -23.07
C THR A 115 -24.64 0.28 -21.82
N PRO A 116 -25.03 1.57 -21.96
CA PRO A 116 -25.34 2.45 -20.82
C PRO A 116 -26.42 1.92 -19.86
N LEU A 117 -27.22 0.95 -20.30
CA LEU A 117 -28.27 0.31 -19.51
C LEU A 117 -27.73 -0.79 -18.56
N MET A 118 -26.64 -1.47 -18.92
CA MET A 118 -26.04 -2.56 -18.12
C MET A 118 -25.38 -2.06 -16.84
N ALA A 119 -24.85 -0.82 -16.85
CA ALA A 119 -24.32 -0.14 -15.67
C ALA A 119 -25.39 0.14 -14.58
N LYS A 120 -26.70 0.02 -14.91
CA LYS A 120 -27.80 0.28 -13.97
C LYS A 120 -28.14 -0.89 -13.04
N PHE A 121 -27.53 -2.08 -13.21
CA PHE A 121 -27.77 -3.22 -12.31
C PHE A 121 -26.60 -3.43 -11.33
N SER A 122 -26.79 -3.04 -10.07
CA SER A 122 -25.76 -3.09 -9.02
C SER A 122 -25.19 -4.49 -8.75
N LYS A 123 -25.99 -5.56 -8.92
CA LYS A 123 -25.55 -6.94 -8.68
C LYS A 123 -24.46 -7.41 -9.65
N THR A 124 -24.52 -7.01 -10.91
CA THR A 124 -23.51 -7.38 -11.92
C THR A 124 -22.20 -6.64 -11.68
N VAL A 125 -22.28 -5.37 -11.28
CA VAL A 125 -21.13 -4.54 -10.91
C VAL A 125 -20.47 -5.07 -9.64
N ASP A 126 -21.26 -5.43 -8.63
CA ASP A 126 -20.77 -6.01 -7.37
C ASP A 126 -20.04 -7.35 -7.61
N MET A 127 -20.58 -8.22 -8.46
CA MET A 127 -19.97 -9.50 -8.82
C MET A 127 -18.69 -9.30 -9.62
N ALA A 128 -18.68 -8.37 -10.57
CA ALA A 128 -17.48 -8.01 -11.32
C ALA A 128 -16.37 -7.51 -10.39
N ILE A 129 -16.67 -6.58 -9.47
CA ILE A 129 -15.71 -6.05 -8.49
C ILE A 129 -15.11 -7.16 -7.61
N GLY A 130 -15.92 -8.14 -7.18
CA GLY A 130 -15.43 -9.29 -6.41
C GLY A 130 -14.44 -10.15 -7.20
N TRP A 131 -14.76 -10.50 -8.45
CA TRP A 131 -13.86 -11.28 -9.31
C TRP A 131 -12.57 -10.53 -9.63
N TYR A 132 -12.65 -9.21 -9.82
CA TYR A 132 -11.46 -8.39 -10.03
C TYR A 132 -10.60 -8.29 -8.77
N LEU A 133 -11.18 -8.23 -7.57
CA LEU A 133 -10.41 -8.29 -6.32
C LEU A 133 -9.61 -9.60 -6.24
N ASP A 134 -10.24 -10.73 -6.51
CA ASP A 134 -9.59 -12.05 -6.48
C ASP A 134 -8.39 -12.08 -7.46
N ALA A 135 -8.60 -11.62 -8.70
CA ALA A 135 -7.56 -11.55 -9.71
C ALA A 135 -6.41 -10.61 -9.32
N HIS A 136 -6.73 -9.47 -8.68
CA HIS A 136 -5.73 -8.49 -8.26
C HIS A 136 -4.83 -9.04 -7.15
N VAL A 137 -5.42 -9.67 -6.13
CA VAL A 137 -4.67 -10.33 -5.05
C VAL A 137 -3.81 -11.47 -5.60
N MET A 138 -4.36 -12.31 -6.48
CA MET A 138 -3.60 -13.39 -7.11
C MET A 138 -2.46 -12.89 -7.99
N GLY A 139 -2.65 -11.80 -8.75
CA GLY A 139 -1.57 -11.22 -9.58
C GLY A 139 -0.41 -10.68 -8.74
N GLY A 140 -0.69 -10.00 -7.63
CA GLY A 140 0.35 -9.58 -6.68
C GLY A 140 1.05 -10.77 -6.01
N TYR A 141 0.29 -11.82 -5.69
CA TYR A 141 0.84 -13.06 -5.14
C TYR A 141 1.75 -13.78 -6.15
N GLU A 142 1.35 -13.86 -7.43
CA GLU A 142 2.16 -14.43 -8.50
C GLU A 142 3.47 -13.68 -8.69
N PHE A 143 3.46 -12.34 -8.64
CA PHE A 143 4.67 -11.55 -8.68
C PHE A 143 5.63 -11.94 -7.55
N LEU A 144 5.13 -12.08 -6.31
CA LEU A 144 5.95 -12.51 -5.18
C LEU A 144 6.44 -13.95 -5.36
N MET A 145 5.55 -14.89 -5.73
CA MET A 145 5.89 -16.29 -5.98
C MET A 145 7.03 -16.44 -7.00
N GLN A 146 7.03 -15.62 -8.06
CA GLN A 146 8.05 -15.70 -9.10
C GLN A 146 9.39 -15.06 -8.70
N ASN A 147 9.36 -14.05 -7.84
CA ASN A 147 10.52 -13.19 -7.65
C ASN A 147 11.11 -13.25 -6.26
N TYR A 148 10.37 -13.60 -5.21
CA TYR A 148 10.85 -13.60 -3.83
C TYR A 148 12.02 -14.57 -3.64
N LYS A 149 13.09 -14.06 -3.05
CA LYS A 149 14.21 -14.83 -2.52
C LYS A 149 14.16 -14.74 -0.99
N ALA A 150 14.73 -15.74 -0.32
CA ALA A 150 14.82 -15.73 1.13
C ALA A 150 15.41 -14.40 1.63
N ASP A 151 14.80 -13.87 2.70
CA ASP A 151 15.16 -12.62 3.37
C ASP A 151 14.94 -11.32 2.56
N ASP A 152 14.34 -11.39 1.36
CA ASP A 152 13.90 -10.17 0.69
C ASP A 152 12.88 -9.40 1.56
N ARG A 153 12.96 -8.07 1.51
CA ARG A 153 12.02 -7.18 2.21
C ARG A 153 10.80 -6.92 1.34
N ILE A 154 9.62 -7.30 1.81
CA ILE A 154 8.36 -7.06 1.08
C ILE A 154 7.71 -5.77 1.60
N CYS A 155 7.51 -4.79 0.72
CA CYS A 155 6.79 -3.56 1.00
C CYS A 155 5.55 -3.47 0.10
N ILE A 156 4.37 -3.29 0.68
CA ILE A 156 3.10 -3.31 -0.04
C ILE A 156 2.36 -1.99 0.18
N PHE A 157 1.99 -1.33 -0.92
CA PHE A 157 1.28 -0.06 -0.92
C PHE A 157 -0.07 -0.17 -1.60
N GLY A 158 -1.06 0.54 -1.09
CA GLY A 158 -2.33 0.62 -1.80
C GLY A 158 -3.19 1.83 -1.46
N PHE A 159 -4.04 2.24 -2.40
CA PHE A 159 -5.04 3.28 -2.19
C PHE A 159 -6.46 2.70 -2.33
N SER A 160 -7.40 3.11 -1.47
CA SER A 160 -8.82 2.78 -1.61
C SER A 160 -9.11 1.27 -1.58
N ARG A 161 -9.62 0.70 -2.69
CA ARG A 161 -9.78 -0.75 -2.88
C ARG A 161 -8.46 -1.44 -3.21
N GLY A 162 -7.50 -0.74 -3.80
CA GLY A 162 -6.11 -1.17 -3.90
C GLY A 162 -5.45 -1.33 -2.52
N ALA A 163 -5.77 -0.46 -1.55
CA ALA A 163 -5.37 -0.65 -0.15
C ALA A 163 -5.97 -1.92 0.47
N TYR A 164 -7.22 -2.23 0.16
CA TYR A 164 -7.83 -3.50 0.58
C TYR A 164 -7.12 -4.70 -0.08
N THR A 165 -6.80 -4.60 -1.36
CA THR A 165 -6.01 -5.60 -2.11
C THR A 165 -4.64 -5.82 -1.47
N ALA A 166 -3.91 -4.75 -1.15
CA ALA A 166 -2.62 -4.80 -0.45
C ALA A 166 -2.71 -5.56 0.88
N ARG A 167 -3.74 -5.26 1.68
CA ARG A 167 -4.00 -5.92 2.98
C ARG A 167 -4.42 -7.37 2.80
N SER A 168 -5.20 -7.69 1.75
CA SER A 168 -5.58 -9.06 1.42
C SER A 168 -4.39 -9.88 0.93
N LEU A 169 -3.50 -9.31 0.13
CA LEU A 169 -2.25 -9.96 -0.25
C LEU A 169 -1.38 -10.25 0.97
N ALA A 170 -1.23 -9.28 1.88
CA ALA A 170 -0.53 -9.50 3.14
C ALA A 170 -1.16 -10.65 3.96
N GLY A 171 -2.49 -10.71 4.00
CA GLY A 171 -3.24 -11.78 4.66
C GLY A 171 -3.07 -13.15 4.00
N MET A 172 -2.98 -13.18 2.66
CA MET A 172 -2.72 -14.40 1.90
C MET A 172 -1.33 -14.94 2.21
N ILE A 173 -0.29 -14.10 2.14
CA ILE A 173 1.09 -14.47 2.49
C ILE A 173 1.15 -15.03 3.92
N HIS A 174 0.48 -14.36 4.86
CA HIS A 174 0.44 -14.80 6.24
C HIS A 174 -0.16 -16.20 6.39
N LYS A 175 -1.32 -16.43 5.77
CA LYS A 175 -2.11 -17.65 5.95
C LYS A 175 -1.58 -18.85 5.15
N VAL A 176 -1.14 -18.64 3.91
CA VAL A 176 -0.74 -19.73 3.00
C VAL A 176 0.74 -19.73 2.62
N GLY A 177 1.52 -18.74 3.07
CA GLY A 177 2.93 -18.58 2.68
C GLY A 177 3.11 -18.21 1.22
N ILE A 178 4.36 -18.16 0.74
CA ILE A 178 4.69 -17.91 -0.67
C ILE A 178 5.04 -19.23 -1.34
N LEU A 179 4.34 -19.57 -2.42
CA LEU A 179 4.67 -20.76 -3.23
C LEU A 179 6.04 -20.60 -3.92
N PRO A 180 6.75 -21.70 -4.22
CA PRO A 180 7.92 -21.66 -5.09
C PRO A 180 7.56 -21.18 -6.49
N ALA A 181 8.51 -20.53 -7.14
CA ALA A 181 8.36 -20.05 -8.51
C ALA A 181 7.84 -21.15 -9.46
N CYS A 182 7.11 -20.70 -10.49
CA CYS A 182 6.48 -21.51 -11.53
C CYS A 182 5.24 -22.35 -11.12
N ASN A 183 4.79 -22.32 -9.86
CA ASN A 183 3.59 -23.05 -9.40
C ASN A 183 2.24 -22.33 -9.70
N HIS A 184 2.09 -21.71 -10.88
CA HIS A 184 0.90 -20.90 -11.24
C HIS A 184 -0.43 -21.66 -11.08
N GLN A 185 -0.46 -22.95 -11.40
CA GLN A 185 -1.67 -23.77 -11.27
C GLN A 185 -2.17 -23.90 -9.82
N GLN A 186 -1.29 -23.68 -8.83
CA GLN A 186 -1.65 -23.74 -7.41
C GLN A 186 -2.16 -22.41 -6.87
N VAL A 187 -1.96 -21.29 -7.58
CA VAL A 187 -2.35 -19.95 -7.09
C VAL A 187 -3.87 -19.86 -6.83
N PRO A 188 -4.77 -20.31 -7.72
CA PRO A 188 -6.21 -20.28 -7.44
C PRO A 188 -6.60 -21.15 -6.24
N PHE A 189 -5.89 -22.26 -6.02
CA PHE A 189 -6.13 -23.14 -4.88
C PHE A 189 -5.64 -22.51 -3.57
N ALA A 190 -4.46 -21.91 -3.57
CA ALA A 190 -3.93 -21.14 -2.46
C ALA A 190 -4.86 -19.96 -2.10
N TYR A 191 -5.41 -19.26 -3.10
CA TYR A 191 -6.38 -18.19 -2.87
C TYR A 191 -7.67 -18.71 -2.24
N LYS A 192 -8.21 -19.83 -2.76
CA LYS A 192 -9.39 -20.48 -2.16
C LYS A 192 -9.15 -20.94 -0.72
N MET A 193 -7.96 -21.44 -0.40
CA MET A 193 -7.59 -21.74 0.98
C MET A 193 -7.51 -20.47 1.82
N PHE A 194 -6.94 -19.40 1.28
CA PHE A 194 -6.83 -18.12 1.94
C PHE A 194 -8.21 -17.56 2.35
N THR A 195 -9.19 -17.58 1.45
CA THR A 195 -10.51 -16.97 1.70
C THR A 195 -11.40 -17.72 2.72
N ARG A 196 -11.12 -19.00 3.00
CA ARG A 196 -11.91 -19.82 3.96
C ARG A 196 -11.60 -19.49 5.42
N ASP A 197 -12.55 -19.01 6.19
CA ASP A 197 -12.35 -18.54 7.57
C ASP A 197 -12.88 -19.50 8.67
N ASP A 198 -13.16 -20.75 8.30
CA ASP A 198 -13.53 -21.83 9.23
C ASP A 198 -12.30 -22.58 9.82
N GLU A 199 -12.46 -23.28 10.95
CA GLU A 199 -11.37 -24.01 11.66
C GLU A 199 -10.67 -25.04 10.75
N ILE A 200 -11.44 -25.73 9.89
CA ILE A 200 -10.90 -26.68 8.91
C ILE A 200 -10.05 -25.93 7.89
N GLY A 201 -10.51 -24.77 7.42
CA GLY A 201 -9.82 -23.88 6.51
C GLY A 201 -8.49 -23.39 7.08
N TYR A 202 -8.44 -23.03 8.36
CA TYR A 202 -7.20 -22.66 9.04
C TYR A 202 -6.22 -23.84 9.14
N ALA A 203 -6.68 -25.00 9.61
CA ALA A 203 -5.85 -26.20 9.72
C ALA A 203 -5.29 -26.65 8.35
N GLN A 204 -6.14 -26.64 7.31
CA GLN A 204 -5.75 -26.97 5.94
C GLN A 204 -4.77 -25.95 5.37
N SER A 205 -4.97 -24.66 5.63
CA SER A 205 -4.04 -23.61 5.18
C SER A 205 -2.69 -23.74 5.86
N ALA A 206 -2.64 -24.06 7.16
CA ALA A 206 -1.40 -24.29 7.89
C ALA A 206 -0.64 -25.52 7.36
N ALA A 207 -1.36 -26.61 7.09
CA ALA A 207 -0.78 -27.81 6.47
C ALA A 207 -0.27 -27.53 5.05
N PHE A 208 -1.04 -26.78 4.25
CA PHE A 208 -0.64 -26.35 2.90
C PHE A 208 0.62 -25.48 2.95
N LYS A 209 0.64 -24.45 3.81
CA LYS A 209 1.78 -23.56 4.01
C LYS A 209 3.03 -24.36 4.36
N LYS A 210 2.92 -25.31 5.30
CA LYS A 210 4.03 -26.19 5.70
C LYS A 210 4.53 -27.10 4.57
N ALA A 211 3.63 -27.58 3.71
CA ALA A 211 3.96 -28.55 2.68
C ALA A 211 4.51 -27.91 1.40
N PHE A 212 3.97 -26.76 1.00
CA PHE A 212 4.18 -26.20 -0.33
C PHE A 212 4.83 -24.83 -0.35
N SER A 213 4.86 -24.11 0.77
CA SER A 213 5.24 -22.69 0.77
C SER A 213 6.50 -22.42 1.58
N VAL A 214 7.14 -21.29 1.28
CA VAL A 214 8.16 -20.69 2.11
C VAL A 214 7.56 -19.61 3.00
N ASP A 215 8.16 -19.44 4.18
CA ASP A 215 7.85 -18.33 5.07
C ASP A 215 8.51 -17.03 4.56
N ALA A 216 7.80 -15.93 4.72
CA ALA A 216 8.26 -14.59 4.36
C ALA A 216 7.70 -13.59 5.36
N THR A 217 8.49 -12.59 5.73
CA THR A 217 8.03 -11.47 6.55
C THR A 217 7.66 -10.29 5.68
N ILE A 218 6.66 -9.51 6.08
CA ILE A 218 6.29 -8.28 5.38
C ILE A 218 6.87 -7.11 6.15
N GLU A 219 7.79 -6.39 5.51
CA GLU A 219 8.51 -5.27 6.13
C GLU A 219 7.54 -4.10 6.37
N PHE A 220 6.76 -3.74 5.35
CA PHE A 220 5.93 -2.53 5.40
C PHE A 220 4.63 -2.69 4.64
N VAL A 221 3.53 -2.24 5.22
CA VAL A 221 2.25 -2.04 4.52
C VAL A 221 1.80 -0.60 4.71
N GLY A 222 1.83 0.18 3.62
CA GLY A 222 1.43 1.58 3.58
C GLY A 222 0.14 1.78 2.80
N VAL A 223 -0.91 2.28 3.42
CA VAL A 223 -2.21 2.44 2.76
C VAL A 223 -2.79 3.84 2.88
N TRP A 224 -3.38 4.30 1.79
CA TRP A 224 -4.20 5.51 1.75
C TRP A 224 -5.68 5.13 1.75
N ASP A 225 -6.38 5.61 2.76
CA ASP A 225 -7.82 5.60 2.93
C ASP A 225 -8.53 4.29 2.55
N THR A 226 -8.06 3.16 3.11
CA THR A 226 -8.66 1.83 2.88
C THR A 226 -10.17 1.86 3.07
N VAL A 227 -10.90 1.51 2.01
CA VAL A 227 -12.34 1.26 2.04
C VAL A 227 -12.61 -0.23 1.86
N ASN A 228 -13.65 -0.75 2.52
CA ASN A 228 -13.99 -2.17 2.37
C ASN A 228 -14.32 -2.50 0.90
N SER A 229 -13.74 -3.58 0.41
CA SER A 229 -14.16 -4.18 -0.85
C SER A 229 -15.45 -5.00 -0.65
N VAL A 230 -16.25 -5.04 -1.72
CA VAL A 230 -17.43 -5.86 -2.03
C VAL A 230 -18.81 -5.54 -1.42
N GLY A 231 -19.76 -5.26 -2.34
CA GLY A 231 -21.11 -5.85 -2.40
C GLY A 231 -22.21 -5.29 -1.48
N LEU A 232 -23.45 -5.70 -1.79
CA LEU A 232 -24.61 -5.59 -0.88
C LEU A 232 -24.40 -6.35 0.45
N VAL A 233 -23.48 -7.33 0.50
CA VAL A 233 -23.08 -8.08 1.70
C VAL A 233 -21.55 -8.04 1.85
N PRO A 234 -21.02 -7.35 2.88
CA PRO A 234 -19.57 -7.26 3.07
C PRO A 234 -18.99 -8.60 3.55
N HIS A 235 -18.22 -9.26 2.69
CA HIS A 235 -17.38 -10.40 3.09
C HIS A 235 -15.95 -9.88 3.35
N ARG A 236 -15.52 -9.92 4.62
CA ARG A 236 -14.14 -9.54 4.95
C ARG A 236 -13.22 -10.71 4.70
N LEU A 237 -12.09 -10.45 4.05
CA LEU A 237 -11.05 -11.46 3.86
C LEU A 237 -10.22 -11.60 5.15
N PRO A 238 -9.73 -12.82 5.46
CA PRO A 238 -8.90 -13.05 6.65
C PRO A 238 -7.67 -12.14 6.71
N PHE A 239 -7.26 -11.79 7.92
CA PHE A 239 -6.04 -11.02 8.21
C PHE A 239 -5.97 -9.62 7.58
N THR A 240 -7.06 -9.11 7.02
CA THR A 240 -7.09 -7.76 6.45
C THR A 240 -6.99 -6.68 7.52
N THR A 241 -7.44 -6.94 8.75
CA THR A 241 -7.44 -5.96 9.87
C THR A 241 -6.49 -6.28 11.02
N SER A 242 -5.79 -7.41 10.95
CA SER A 242 -4.84 -7.87 11.98
C SER A 242 -3.92 -8.91 11.34
N ASN A 243 -2.62 -8.67 11.36
CA ASN A 243 -1.63 -9.54 10.73
C ASN A 243 -0.27 -9.33 11.38
N THR A 244 0.19 -10.30 12.17
CA THR A 244 1.47 -10.26 12.89
C THR A 244 2.67 -10.45 11.97
N LEU A 245 2.47 -10.92 10.74
CA LEU A 245 3.53 -11.03 9.73
C LEU A 245 3.97 -9.66 9.19
N VAL A 246 3.12 -8.64 9.35
CA VAL A 246 3.44 -7.27 9.01
C VAL A 246 4.22 -6.67 10.17
N LYS A 247 5.47 -6.26 9.91
CA LYS A 247 6.30 -5.56 10.91
C LYS A 247 5.79 -4.14 11.14
N THR A 248 5.54 -3.41 10.05
CA THR A 248 5.12 -2.01 10.10
C THR A 248 3.88 -1.79 9.24
N PHE A 249 2.84 -1.19 9.83
CA PHE A 249 1.61 -0.79 9.16
C PHE A 249 1.39 0.73 9.31
N ARG A 250 1.10 1.40 8.20
CA ARG A 250 0.80 2.84 8.15
C ARG A 250 -0.46 3.09 7.34
N HIS A 251 -1.39 3.87 7.89
CA HIS A 251 -2.67 4.16 7.25
C HIS A 251 -3.03 5.64 7.34
N ALA A 252 -3.03 6.32 6.19
CA ALA A 252 -3.54 7.68 6.07
C ALA A 252 -5.07 7.67 5.88
N LEU A 253 -5.81 8.43 6.69
CA LEU A 253 -7.27 8.41 6.76
C LEU A 253 -7.89 9.78 6.49
N SER A 254 -9.01 9.80 5.76
CA SER A 254 -9.75 11.02 5.46
C SER A 254 -10.69 11.43 6.61
N LEU A 255 -10.60 12.69 7.06
CA LEU A 255 -11.53 13.33 8.00
C LEU A 255 -12.83 13.80 7.34
N ASP A 256 -12.80 14.16 6.05
CA ASP A 256 -13.93 14.82 5.39
C ASP A 256 -14.73 13.93 4.44
N GLU A 257 -14.36 12.67 4.25
CA GLU A 257 -15.14 11.71 3.46
C GLU A 257 -16.44 11.31 4.18
N ARG A 258 -17.55 11.28 3.43
CA ARG A 258 -18.91 11.12 3.97
C ARG A 258 -19.75 10.10 3.22
N ARG A 259 -19.33 9.63 2.05
CA ARG A 259 -20.09 8.69 1.21
C ARG A 259 -20.32 7.36 1.93
N ALA A 260 -21.53 6.84 1.81
CA ALA A 260 -22.01 5.65 2.52
C ALA A 260 -21.14 4.42 2.30
N LYS A 261 -20.60 4.26 1.08
CA LYS A 261 -19.77 3.13 0.67
C LYS A 261 -18.26 3.33 0.90
N PHE A 262 -17.86 4.49 1.42
CA PHE A 262 -16.47 4.84 1.69
C PHE A 262 -16.20 4.89 3.20
N LYS A 263 -16.63 3.85 3.92
CA LYS A 263 -16.30 3.69 5.34
C LYS A 263 -14.87 3.19 5.49
N ALA A 264 -14.10 3.85 6.35
CA ALA A 264 -12.73 3.48 6.65
C ALA A 264 -12.66 2.06 7.25
N ASN A 265 -11.75 1.24 6.72
CA ASN A 265 -11.40 -0.05 7.29
C ASN A 265 -10.19 0.12 8.20
N LEU A 266 -10.41 0.23 9.51
CA LEU A 266 -9.32 0.46 10.48
C LEU A 266 -8.63 -0.84 10.88
N TRP A 267 -7.43 -0.73 11.42
CA TRP A 267 -6.67 -1.83 12.01
C TRP A 267 -7.22 -2.20 13.39
N ASN A 268 -7.29 -3.50 13.68
CA ASN A 268 -7.65 -3.98 15.00
C ASN A 268 -6.38 -4.04 15.86
N PRO A 269 -6.37 -3.42 17.05
CA PRO A 269 -5.25 -3.54 17.97
C PRO A 269 -5.09 -5.00 18.40
N PRO A 270 -3.85 -5.46 18.68
CA PRO A 270 -3.62 -6.69 19.41
C PRO A 270 -4.39 -6.62 20.74
N SER A 271 -5.10 -7.67 21.12
CA SER A 271 -5.95 -7.62 22.30
C SER A 271 -5.09 -7.66 23.59
N ASP A 272 -5.19 -6.61 24.42
CA ASP A 272 -4.76 -6.63 25.83
C ASP A 272 -5.99 -6.64 26.77
N TYR A 273 -7.12 -7.22 26.32
CA TYR A 273 -8.38 -7.15 27.07
C TYR A 273 -8.62 -8.42 27.89
N ASN A 274 -8.61 -8.27 29.22
CA ASN A 274 -8.91 -9.31 30.19
C ASN A 274 -10.24 -10.01 29.89
N HIS A 275 -10.15 -11.33 29.75
CA HIS A 275 -11.22 -12.24 29.47
C HIS A 275 -12.17 -12.43 30.66
N THR A 276 -13.22 -11.63 30.85
CA THR A 276 -14.32 -12.06 31.75
C THR A 276 -15.73 -11.52 31.49
N GLU A 277 -16.01 -10.42 30.78
CA GLU A 277 -17.33 -9.77 30.98
C GLU A 277 -18.30 -9.63 29.79
N ASP A 278 -18.03 -10.21 28.61
CA ASP A 278 -18.91 -10.06 27.43
C ASP A 278 -19.66 -11.35 27.01
N VAL A 279 -20.26 -12.07 27.96
CA VAL A 279 -21.28 -13.07 27.63
C VAL A 279 -22.52 -12.84 28.48
N LYS A 280 -23.48 -12.10 27.93
CA LYS A 280 -24.91 -12.34 28.13
C LYS A 280 -25.75 -11.63 27.06
N ASP A 281 -26.51 -12.48 26.36
CA ASP A 281 -27.73 -12.23 25.60
C ASP A 281 -27.64 -11.59 24.20
N GLY A 282 -28.34 -12.09 23.18
CA GLY A 282 -29.37 -13.12 23.11
C GLY A 282 -29.81 -13.22 21.65
N GLY A 283 -29.35 -14.26 20.97
CA GLY A 283 -29.52 -14.47 19.54
C GLY A 283 -28.42 -15.42 19.05
N LYS A 284 -28.81 -16.57 18.50
CA LYS A 284 -27.92 -17.69 18.16
C LYS A 284 -26.93 -17.33 17.03
N HIS A 285 -25.93 -16.51 17.32
CA HIS A 285 -24.69 -16.38 16.57
C HIS A 285 -23.56 -16.13 17.57
N PRO A 286 -22.50 -16.96 17.60
CA PRO A 286 -21.62 -16.98 18.75
C PRO A 286 -20.77 -15.72 18.79
N HIS A 287 -20.65 -15.12 19.97
CA HIS A 287 -19.71 -14.06 20.36
C HIS A 287 -18.22 -14.52 20.31
N HIS A 288 -17.87 -15.42 19.38
CA HIS A 288 -16.59 -16.13 19.34
C HIS A 288 -15.50 -15.44 18.50
N HIS A 289 -15.82 -14.52 17.57
CA HIS A 289 -14.87 -14.21 16.50
C HIS A 289 -13.52 -13.59 16.94
N HIS A 290 -13.46 -12.77 17.99
CA HIS A 290 -12.18 -12.18 18.42
C HIS A 290 -11.36 -13.14 19.28
N ARG A 291 -12.00 -13.87 20.21
CA ARG A 291 -11.34 -14.89 21.02
C ARG A 291 -10.86 -16.06 20.16
N HIS A 292 -11.65 -16.44 19.15
CA HIS A 292 -11.30 -17.47 18.18
C HIS A 292 -10.15 -17.00 17.29
N PHE A 293 -10.08 -15.73 16.90
CA PHE A 293 -8.95 -15.23 16.10
C PHE A 293 -7.61 -15.36 16.85
N ASP A 294 -7.49 -14.86 18.08
CA ASP A 294 -6.23 -14.95 18.84
C ASP A 294 -5.88 -16.39 19.27
N LEU A 295 -6.90 -17.20 19.62
CA LEU A 295 -6.71 -18.62 19.95
C LEU A 295 -6.33 -19.47 18.72
N GLU A 296 -6.97 -19.28 17.57
CA GLU A 296 -6.62 -20.00 16.33
C GLU A 296 -5.28 -19.51 15.76
N HIS A 297 -5.00 -18.21 15.85
CA HIS A 297 -3.72 -17.65 15.45
C HIS A 297 -2.59 -18.28 16.25
N SER A 298 -2.69 -18.31 17.58
CA SER A 298 -1.69 -18.98 18.44
C SER A 298 -1.61 -20.50 18.24
N ARG A 299 -2.71 -21.16 17.84
CA ARG A 299 -2.73 -22.60 17.53
C ARG A 299 -1.94 -22.95 16.27
N PHE A 300 -2.04 -22.14 15.21
CA PHE A 300 -1.51 -22.49 13.89
C PHE A 300 -0.31 -21.65 13.43
N TYR A 301 -0.12 -20.45 13.96
CA TYR A 301 0.91 -19.49 13.55
C TYR A 301 1.75 -19.09 14.77
N LYS A 302 3.05 -19.43 14.74
CA LYS A 302 3.96 -19.35 15.90
C LYS A 302 4.42 -17.94 16.29
N ASP A 303 4.07 -16.90 15.52
CA ASP A 303 4.58 -15.52 15.70
C ASP A 303 3.72 -14.61 16.58
N ALA A 304 2.98 -15.19 17.54
CA ALA A 304 2.14 -14.42 18.46
C ALA A 304 2.89 -13.37 19.32
N ASN A 305 4.23 -13.40 19.36
CA ASN A 305 5.04 -12.47 20.14
C ASN A 305 5.53 -11.24 19.37
N GLN A 306 5.45 -11.21 18.03
CA GLN A 306 5.87 -10.04 17.27
C GLN A 306 4.69 -9.08 17.07
N LYS A 307 4.73 -7.94 17.77
CA LYS A 307 3.73 -6.89 17.64
C LYS A 307 4.00 -6.07 16.38
N THR A 308 2.99 -5.92 15.52
CA THR A 308 3.02 -4.96 14.40
C THR A 308 3.10 -3.54 14.95
N ASP A 309 4.07 -2.76 14.45
CA ASP A 309 4.12 -1.32 14.66
C ASP A 309 3.07 -0.64 13.78
N ILE A 310 2.07 -0.01 14.39
CA ILE A 310 0.86 0.47 13.72
C ILE A 310 0.73 1.99 13.91
N GLU A 311 0.54 2.71 12.81
CA GLU A 311 0.03 4.08 12.87
C GLU A 311 -1.14 4.30 11.91
N GLU A 312 -2.23 4.82 12.46
CA GLU A 312 -3.40 5.30 11.72
C GLU A 312 -3.52 6.81 11.95
N VAL A 313 -3.42 7.59 10.88
CA VAL A 313 -3.24 9.04 10.95
C VAL A 313 -4.31 9.72 10.12
N TRP A 314 -5.01 10.68 10.74
CA TRP A 314 -6.09 11.41 10.11
C TRP A 314 -5.60 12.71 9.46
N PHE A 315 -6.04 12.94 8.23
CA PHE A 315 -5.70 14.07 7.37
C PHE A 315 -6.98 14.79 6.91
N ALA A 316 -6.85 16.07 6.58
CA ALA A 316 -7.94 16.88 6.03
C ALA A 316 -8.22 16.50 4.58
N GLY A 317 -9.47 16.64 4.16
CA GLY A 317 -9.93 16.29 2.81
C GLY A 317 -10.70 14.98 2.74
N CYS A 318 -11.35 14.76 1.59
CA CYS A 318 -12.13 13.56 1.26
C CYS A 318 -11.22 12.44 0.74
N HIS A 319 -11.79 11.35 0.24
CA HIS A 319 -11.05 10.13 -0.13
C HIS A 319 -9.86 10.36 -1.08
N CYS A 320 -10.08 11.08 -2.17
CA CYS A 320 -9.05 11.37 -3.19
C CYS A 320 -8.14 12.54 -2.80
N ASP A 321 -8.52 13.34 -1.80
CA ASP A 321 -7.61 14.30 -1.16
C ASP A 321 -6.57 13.57 -0.26
N ILE A 322 -6.77 12.28 0.02
CA ILE A 322 -5.79 11.46 0.75
C ILE A 322 -4.98 10.56 -0.18
N GLY A 323 -5.64 9.95 -1.16
CA GLY A 323 -5.01 9.02 -2.09
C GLY A 323 -4.59 9.57 -3.44
N GLY A 324 -4.87 10.83 -3.75
CA GLY A 324 -4.68 11.42 -5.08
C GLY A 324 -5.87 11.17 -6.03
N GLY A 325 -5.78 11.71 -7.25
CA GLY A 325 -6.83 11.58 -8.27
C GLY A 325 -7.98 12.58 -8.20
N SER A 326 -7.76 13.78 -7.66
CA SER A 326 -8.77 14.87 -7.68
C SER A 326 -8.34 16.13 -8.42
N VAL A 327 -7.07 16.21 -8.78
CA VAL A 327 -6.48 17.35 -9.50
C VAL A 327 -5.60 16.84 -10.62
N SER A 328 -5.45 17.66 -11.66
CA SER A 328 -4.55 17.31 -12.76
C SER A 328 -3.09 17.22 -12.27
N ASN A 329 -2.26 16.47 -12.98
CA ASN A 329 -0.83 16.33 -12.70
C ASN A 329 -0.06 17.66 -12.75
N THR A 330 -0.62 18.71 -13.36
CA THR A 330 -0.02 20.05 -13.40
C THR A 330 -0.19 20.82 -12.09
N GLU A 331 -1.19 20.44 -11.27
CA GLU A 331 -1.39 21.05 -9.95
C GLU A 331 -0.43 20.41 -8.94
N THR A 332 0.68 21.09 -8.69
CA THR A 332 1.73 20.62 -7.76
C THR A 332 1.36 20.81 -6.29
N VAL A 333 0.40 21.70 -5.99
CA VAL A 333 -0.06 22.02 -4.63
C VAL A 333 -1.48 21.51 -4.40
N ASN A 334 -1.63 20.45 -3.60
CA ASN A 334 -2.92 19.84 -3.29
C ASN A 334 -2.88 19.01 -2.00
N LEU A 335 -4.06 18.77 -1.40
CA LEU A 335 -4.15 18.06 -0.12
C LEU A 335 -3.53 16.65 -0.14
N ALA A 336 -3.52 15.96 -1.28
CA ALA A 336 -3.00 14.60 -1.39
C ALA A 336 -1.48 14.52 -1.28
N ARG A 337 -0.76 15.63 -1.49
CA ARG A 337 0.70 15.68 -1.30
C ARG A 337 1.11 15.47 0.15
N VAL A 338 0.32 15.93 1.11
CA VAL A 338 0.65 15.82 2.54
C VAL A 338 0.72 14.35 3.01
N PRO A 339 -0.31 13.51 2.83
CA PRO A 339 -0.24 12.10 3.21
C PRO A 339 0.73 11.28 2.34
N LEU A 340 1.07 11.72 1.12
CA LEU A 340 2.13 11.11 0.32
C LEU A 340 3.50 11.33 0.98
N ARG A 341 3.82 12.58 1.32
CA ARG A 341 5.08 12.96 1.97
C ARG A 341 5.24 12.27 3.33
N TRP A 342 4.17 12.23 4.13
CA TRP A 342 4.13 11.48 5.39
C TRP A 342 4.44 9.99 5.16
N MET A 343 3.79 9.32 4.21
CA MET A 343 4.01 7.89 3.96
C MET A 343 5.46 7.58 3.54
N ILE A 344 6.05 8.42 2.68
CA ILE A 344 7.45 8.26 2.27
C ILE A 344 8.38 8.45 3.47
N ARG A 345 8.13 9.48 4.30
CA ARG A 345 8.91 9.71 5.54
C ARG A 345 8.82 8.52 6.50
N GLU A 346 7.64 7.89 6.63
CA GLU A 346 7.49 6.66 7.42
C GLU A 346 8.29 5.48 6.87
N CYS A 347 8.47 5.38 5.55
CA CYS A 347 9.35 4.37 4.95
C CYS A 347 10.80 4.54 5.42
N PHE A 348 11.28 5.79 5.51
CA PHE A 348 12.61 6.08 6.04
C PHE A 348 12.70 5.86 7.56
N ARG A 349 11.72 6.35 8.34
CA ARG A 349 11.68 6.20 9.81
C ARG A 349 11.72 4.74 10.25
N THR A 350 11.10 3.86 9.46
CA THR A 350 11.03 2.43 9.74
C THR A 350 12.09 1.60 9.02
N ASN A 351 13.03 2.25 8.34
CA ASN A 351 14.15 1.61 7.64
C ASN A 351 13.70 0.47 6.69
N THR A 352 12.68 0.74 5.88
CA THR A 352 12.13 -0.28 4.95
C THR A 352 13.15 -0.76 3.93
N GLY A 353 14.13 0.08 3.59
CA GLY A 353 15.12 -0.24 2.57
C GLY A 353 14.63 0.00 1.13
N ILE A 354 13.53 0.74 0.97
CA ILE A 354 13.08 1.17 -0.35
C ILE A 354 14.07 2.20 -0.90
N LEU A 355 14.50 2.00 -2.14
CA LEU A 355 15.41 2.87 -2.88
C LEU A 355 14.62 3.87 -3.71
N PHE A 356 14.87 5.15 -3.47
CA PHE A 356 14.24 6.28 -4.16
C PHE A 356 15.26 7.07 -4.96
N HIS A 357 14.81 7.69 -6.06
CA HIS A 357 15.59 8.72 -6.75
C HIS A 357 15.56 10.02 -5.94
N SER A 358 16.72 10.57 -5.59
CA SER A 358 16.87 11.80 -4.82
C SER A 358 16.12 12.98 -5.46
N GLU A 359 16.24 13.13 -6.78
CA GLU A 359 15.53 14.18 -7.53
C GLU A 359 14.01 13.94 -7.55
N GLY A 360 13.59 12.68 -7.61
CA GLY A 360 12.19 12.30 -7.47
C GLY A 360 11.62 12.75 -6.12
N LEU A 361 12.34 12.52 -5.02
CA LEU A 361 11.94 13.00 -3.70
C LEU A 361 11.83 14.53 -3.66
N ARG A 362 12.80 15.25 -4.25
CA ARG A 362 12.75 16.72 -4.34
C ARG A 362 11.53 17.21 -5.12
N SER A 363 11.19 16.54 -6.23
CA SER A 363 9.99 16.86 -7.03
C SER A 363 8.68 16.67 -6.26
N LEU A 364 8.67 15.81 -5.24
CA LEU A 364 7.54 15.62 -4.34
C LEU A 364 7.57 16.57 -3.12
N GLY A 365 8.54 17.47 -3.04
CA GLY A 365 8.67 18.39 -1.91
C GLY A 365 9.27 17.76 -0.66
N LEU A 366 10.12 16.74 -0.81
CA LEU A 366 10.87 16.11 0.27
C LEU A 366 12.37 16.40 0.12
N ASN A 367 13.04 16.78 1.20
CA ASN A 367 14.48 16.93 1.21
C ASN A 367 15.16 15.59 1.58
N PRO A 368 15.93 14.94 0.67
CA PRO A 368 16.64 13.69 0.96
C PRO A 368 17.57 13.79 2.18
N ASP A 369 18.20 14.95 2.39
CA ASP A 369 19.11 15.20 3.51
C ASP A 369 18.40 15.26 4.87
N SER A 370 17.05 15.36 4.86
CA SER A 370 16.21 15.26 6.06
C SER A 370 15.71 13.84 6.32
N LEU A 371 15.87 12.93 5.35
CA LEU A 371 15.31 11.57 5.37
C LEU A 371 16.37 10.50 5.64
N TRP A 372 17.63 10.74 5.26
CA TRP A 372 18.72 9.78 5.36
C TRP A 372 20.04 10.47 5.81
N PRO A 373 20.94 9.81 6.58
CA PRO A 373 20.88 8.44 7.11
C PRO A 373 19.87 8.21 8.23
N GLU A 374 19.48 9.27 8.92
CA GLU A 374 18.45 9.26 9.95
C GLU A 374 17.43 10.34 9.64
N VAL A 375 16.15 10.05 9.89
CA VAL A 375 15.08 11.02 9.66
C VAL A 375 15.18 12.13 10.69
N LYS A 376 15.48 13.35 10.24
CA LYS A 376 15.59 14.52 11.09
C LYS A 376 14.19 14.95 11.58
N PRO A 377 14.06 15.43 12.83
CA PRO A 377 12.84 16.10 13.29
C PRO A 377 12.54 17.30 12.40
N ARG A 378 11.26 17.51 12.06
CA ARG A 378 10.85 18.68 11.30
C ARG A 378 10.67 19.90 12.20
N PRO A 379 10.94 21.11 11.69
CA PRO A 379 10.61 22.36 12.37
C PRO A 379 9.11 22.46 12.72
N ASP A 380 8.78 23.38 13.62
CA ASP A 380 7.39 23.71 13.93
C ASP A 380 6.64 24.20 12.67
N PRO A 381 5.33 23.91 12.55
CA PRO A 381 4.51 24.39 11.44
C PRO A 381 4.53 25.91 11.32
N LEU A 382 4.49 26.41 10.08
CA LEU A 382 4.43 27.86 9.83
C LEU A 382 3.10 28.47 10.33
N PRO A 383 3.14 29.72 10.84
CA PRO A 383 1.93 30.42 11.27
C PRO A 383 1.01 30.76 10.08
N VAL A 384 -0.30 30.68 10.32
CA VAL A 384 -1.33 30.79 9.25
C VAL A 384 -1.95 32.20 9.17
N THR A 385 -1.35 33.19 9.83
CA THR A 385 -1.99 34.49 10.18
C THR A 385 -2.51 35.32 9.01
N SER A 386 -1.97 35.15 7.79
CA SER A 386 -2.40 35.87 6.58
C SER A 386 -2.85 34.95 5.45
N ALA A 387 -2.87 33.63 5.70
CA ALA A 387 -3.07 32.64 4.65
C ALA A 387 -4.53 32.19 4.61
N HIS A 388 -5.08 32.10 3.39
CA HIS A 388 -6.49 31.80 3.18
C HIS A 388 -6.69 30.42 2.57
N ILE A 389 -7.72 29.71 3.03
CA ILE A 389 -8.12 28.43 2.46
C ILE A 389 -8.75 28.68 1.08
N ARG A 390 -8.18 28.04 0.05
CA ARG A 390 -8.66 28.09 -1.32
C ARG A 390 -9.96 27.28 -1.47
N ARG A 391 -10.90 27.80 -2.25
CA ARG A 391 -12.11 27.08 -2.69
C ARG A 391 -11.88 26.54 -4.10
N ILE A 392 -12.64 25.50 -4.48
CA ILE A 392 -12.61 25.00 -5.86
C ILE A 392 -13.05 26.13 -6.80
N PRO A 393 -12.25 26.50 -7.81
CA PRO A 393 -12.63 27.53 -8.77
C PRO A 393 -13.93 27.16 -9.49
N ARG A 394 -14.86 28.10 -9.64
CA ARG A 394 -16.10 27.87 -10.43
C ARG A 394 -15.78 27.67 -11.92
N ASN A 395 -14.79 28.40 -12.41
CA ASN A 395 -14.23 28.27 -13.75
C ASN A 395 -12.73 28.03 -13.60
N PRO A 396 -12.19 26.84 -13.90
CA PRO A 396 -10.75 26.64 -13.93
C PRO A 396 -10.16 27.51 -15.05
N PRO A 397 -9.05 28.22 -14.82
CA PRO A 397 -8.33 28.88 -15.91
C PRO A 397 -7.92 27.83 -16.95
N PRO A 398 -7.84 28.19 -18.25
CA PRO A 398 -7.16 27.33 -19.22
C PRO A 398 -5.77 27.00 -18.67
N SER A 399 -5.29 25.79 -18.92
CA SER A 399 -3.99 25.31 -18.41
C SER A 399 -2.88 26.29 -18.78
N GLU A 400 -2.61 27.25 -17.89
CA GLU A 400 -1.51 28.18 -18.04
C GLU A 400 -0.22 27.39 -17.86
N GLU A 401 0.79 27.77 -18.62
CA GLU A 401 2.12 27.20 -18.56
C GLU A 401 2.60 27.18 -17.12
N THR A 402 3.14 26.02 -16.74
CA THR A 402 3.80 25.77 -15.46
C THR A 402 4.58 27.01 -15.01
N PRO A 403 4.30 27.60 -13.83
CA PRO A 403 5.20 28.58 -13.26
C PRO A 403 6.59 27.94 -13.22
N GLU A 404 7.58 28.65 -13.76
CA GLU A 404 8.97 28.19 -13.82
C GLU A 404 9.39 27.58 -12.48
N ALA A 405 9.93 26.37 -12.53
CA ALA A 405 10.59 25.76 -11.40
C ALA A 405 11.80 26.62 -11.00
N SER A 406 11.69 27.44 -9.95
CA SER A 406 12.83 27.80 -9.07
C SER A 406 12.45 28.73 -7.92
N ILE A 407 11.67 28.25 -6.96
CA ILE A 407 11.92 28.65 -5.57
C ILE A 407 12.09 27.36 -4.78
N PHE A 408 13.26 27.17 -4.18
CA PHE A 408 13.52 26.09 -3.23
C PHE A 408 12.63 26.31 -2.00
N LYS A 409 11.35 25.92 -2.11
CA LYS A 409 10.42 25.94 -0.99
C LYS A 409 10.83 24.86 0.00
N THR A 410 10.78 25.21 1.26
CA THR A 410 10.92 24.27 2.38
C THR A 410 9.72 23.32 2.43
N GLU A 411 9.88 22.17 3.10
CA GLU A 411 8.76 21.23 3.25
C GLU A 411 7.60 21.87 4.05
N GLU A 412 7.91 22.77 4.98
CA GLU A 412 6.94 23.52 5.79
C GLU A 412 6.13 24.53 4.96
N GLU A 413 6.76 25.24 4.02
CA GLU A 413 6.05 26.12 3.08
C GLU A 413 5.10 25.32 2.19
N LEU A 414 5.56 24.16 1.68
CA LEU A 414 4.72 23.26 0.90
C LEU A 414 3.58 22.66 1.74
N ASP A 415 3.83 22.25 2.99
CA ASP A 415 2.78 21.80 3.91
C ASP A 415 1.70 22.87 4.10
N LEU A 416 2.09 24.13 4.26
CA LEU A 416 1.15 25.24 4.41
C LEU A 416 0.30 25.43 3.15
N GLU A 417 0.93 25.47 1.97
CA GLU A 417 0.23 25.63 0.70
C GLU A 417 -0.73 24.46 0.42
N ASP A 418 -0.28 23.22 0.64
CA ASP A 418 -1.10 22.03 0.49
C ASP A 418 -2.25 22.02 1.49
N ALA A 419 -1.99 22.34 2.77
CA ALA A 419 -2.99 22.40 3.83
C ALA A 419 -4.10 23.43 3.56
N LEU A 420 -3.84 24.43 2.73
CA LEU A 420 -4.80 25.47 2.34
C LEU A 420 -5.51 25.17 1.02
N SER A 421 -5.21 24.04 0.37
CA SER A 421 -5.81 23.67 -0.90
C SER A 421 -7.30 23.32 -0.79
N PRO A 422 -8.07 23.36 -1.90
CA PRO A 422 -9.49 23.00 -1.87
C PRO A 422 -9.72 21.53 -1.46
N ILE A 423 -10.90 21.25 -0.90
CA ILE A 423 -11.36 19.87 -0.60
C ILE A 423 -12.29 19.41 -1.73
N TYR A 424 -12.02 18.24 -2.31
CA TYR A 424 -12.79 17.67 -3.41
C TYR A 424 -13.88 16.70 -2.89
N ASP A 425 -14.92 17.28 -2.28
CA ASP A 425 -16.06 16.51 -1.75
C ASP A 425 -17.01 16.04 -2.86
N GLN A 426 -16.96 14.74 -3.14
CA GLN A 426 -17.75 14.11 -4.20
C GLN A 426 -19.27 14.19 -3.97
N LEU A 427 -19.76 14.31 -2.74
CA LEU A 427 -21.20 14.55 -2.49
C LEU A 427 -21.63 15.97 -2.89
N SER A 428 -20.68 16.91 -2.92
CA SER A 428 -20.91 18.29 -3.36
C SER A 428 -20.68 18.46 -4.86
N LEU A 429 -19.67 17.78 -5.42
CA LEU A 429 -19.29 17.90 -6.83
C LEU A 429 -20.19 17.11 -7.77
N ALA A 430 -20.65 15.92 -7.34
CA ALA A 430 -21.42 15.02 -8.18
C ALA A 430 -22.73 14.61 -7.47
N PRO A 431 -23.85 15.32 -7.72
CA PRO A 431 -25.14 15.06 -7.06
C PRO A 431 -25.66 13.62 -7.19
N GLY A 432 -25.22 12.86 -8.21
CA GLY A 432 -25.58 11.46 -8.39
C GLY A 432 -25.23 10.55 -7.21
N TRP A 433 -24.19 10.89 -6.42
CA TRP A 433 -23.82 10.12 -5.22
C TRP A 433 -24.93 10.10 -4.17
N TRP A 434 -25.81 11.10 -4.12
CA TRP A 434 -26.92 11.13 -3.17
C TRP A 434 -27.90 9.96 -3.33
N ALA A 435 -28.01 9.37 -4.52
CA ALA A 435 -28.84 8.17 -4.71
C ALA A 435 -28.40 7.01 -3.80
N LEU A 436 -27.09 6.85 -3.58
CA LEU A 436 -26.54 5.82 -2.69
C LEU A 436 -26.67 6.19 -1.20
N GLU A 437 -26.83 7.48 -0.89
CA GLU A 437 -27.00 7.97 0.49
C GLU A 437 -28.37 7.66 1.07
N PHE A 438 -29.39 7.53 0.21
CA PHE A 438 -30.74 7.11 0.56
C PHE A 438 -30.92 5.59 0.59
N TRP A 439 -29.92 4.82 0.16
CA TRP A 439 -30.00 3.37 0.23
C TRP A 439 -29.79 2.90 1.67
N PRO A 440 -30.69 2.10 2.26
CA PRO A 440 -30.51 1.58 3.61
C PRO A 440 -29.29 0.68 3.69
N VAL A 441 -28.32 1.03 4.53
CA VAL A 441 -27.13 0.22 4.78
C VAL A 441 -27.09 -0.16 6.25
N LYS A 442 -26.68 -1.40 6.53
CA LYS A 442 -26.42 -1.87 7.89
C LYS A 442 -25.13 -1.24 8.41
N ASN A 443 -25.24 -0.22 9.25
CA ASN A 443 -24.14 0.45 9.91
C ASN A 443 -23.84 -0.23 11.25
N LYS A 444 -22.59 -0.65 11.47
CA LYS A 444 -22.13 -1.16 12.77
C LYS A 444 -21.21 -0.12 13.42
N PHE A 445 -21.44 0.20 14.69
CA PHE A 445 -20.60 1.12 15.45
C PHE A 445 -20.59 0.78 16.94
N HIS A 446 -19.60 1.25 17.68
CA HIS A 446 -19.57 1.13 19.14
C HIS A 446 -20.43 2.22 19.79
N ASP A 447 -21.35 1.90 20.69
CA ASP A 447 -22.20 2.92 21.34
C ASP A 447 -21.48 3.79 22.40
N GLY A 448 -20.19 3.56 22.63
CA GLY A 448 -19.39 4.27 23.64
C GLY A 448 -19.33 3.54 25.00
N SER A 449 -20.17 2.53 25.21
CA SER A 449 -20.08 1.57 26.34
C SER A 449 -19.20 0.35 26.02
N GLY A 450 -18.74 0.25 24.77
CA GLY A 450 -17.97 -0.89 24.25
C GLY A 450 -18.80 -1.83 23.37
N LYS A 451 -20.13 -1.81 23.49
CA LYS A 451 -21.04 -2.68 22.74
C LYS A 451 -21.17 -2.26 21.27
N PHE A 452 -21.12 -3.25 20.37
CA PHE A 452 -21.44 -3.06 18.95
C PHE A 452 -22.94 -2.97 18.76
N VAL A 453 -23.39 -1.83 18.24
CA VAL A 453 -24.77 -1.61 17.82
C VAL A 453 -24.82 -1.62 16.30
N SER A 454 -25.85 -2.27 15.75
CA SER A 454 -26.13 -2.27 14.32
C SER A 454 -27.42 -1.53 14.06
N GLU A 455 -27.35 -0.47 13.27
CA GLU A 455 -28.51 0.29 12.81
C GLU A 455 -28.66 0.06 11.31
N ILE A 456 -29.89 -0.17 10.84
CA ILE A 456 -30.19 -0.15 9.40
C ILE A 456 -30.78 1.22 9.12
N GLY A 457 -30.12 1.98 8.25
CA GLY A 457 -30.58 3.32 7.91
C GLY A 457 -29.83 3.93 6.75
N CYS A 458 -30.38 5.03 6.25
CA CYS A 458 -29.74 5.86 5.22
C CYS A 458 -28.54 6.59 5.82
N ASN A 459 -27.45 6.72 5.06
CA ASN A 459 -26.27 7.42 5.54
C ASN A 459 -26.44 8.94 5.50
N LEU A 460 -27.19 9.47 4.52
CA LEU A 460 -27.53 10.91 4.41
C LEU A 460 -26.31 11.84 4.53
N GLY A 461 -25.16 11.46 3.98
CA GLY A 461 -23.92 12.22 4.08
C GLY A 461 -23.37 12.37 5.50
N ARG A 462 -23.72 11.45 6.42
CA ARG A 462 -23.16 11.39 7.77
C ARG A 462 -21.63 11.19 7.70
N ALA A 463 -20.92 12.00 8.47
CA ALA A 463 -19.48 11.94 8.59
C ALA A 463 -18.98 10.60 9.14
N ARG A 464 -17.71 10.30 8.87
CA ARG A 464 -17.02 9.18 9.50
C ARG A 464 -16.94 9.37 11.00
N ARG A 465 -17.00 8.25 11.71
CA ARG A 465 -16.80 8.21 13.16
C ARG A 465 -15.39 7.72 13.44
N ILE A 466 -14.65 8.48 14.23
CA ILE A 466 -13.34 8.06 14.73
C ILE A 466 -13.59 7.22 15.99
N PRO A 467 -13.36 5.89 15.95
CA PRO A 467 -13.58 5.04 17.11
C PRO A 467 -12.48 5.24 18.15
N ARG A 468 -12.73 4.77 19.38
CA ARG A 468 -11.72 4.64 20.45
C ARG A 468 -10.91 5.92 20.75
N GLN A 469 -11.50 7.10 20.58
CA GLN A 469 -10.78 8.37 20.77
C GLN A 469 -10.05 8.49 22.10
N LYS A 470 -10.60 7.92 23.19
CA LYS A 470 -9.98 7.90 24.52
C LYS A 470 -8.60 7.20 24.57
N GLN A 471 -8.30 6.33 23.59
CA GLN A 471 -7.00 5.65 23.45
C GLN A 471 -5.97 6.51 22.69
N GLY A 472 -6.36 7.70 22.25
CA GLY A 472 -5.55 8.58 21.42
C GLY A 472 -6.04 8.61 19.98
N VAL A 473 -6.04 9.79 19.37
CA VAL A 473 -6.29 10.00 17.93
C VAL A 473 -5.08 10.71 17.35
N LYS A 474 -4.38 10.10 16.40
CA LYS A 474 -3.28 10.75 15.68
C LYS A 474 -3.85 11.56 14.54
N ILE A 475 -3.62 12.87 14.54
CA ILE A 475 -4.05 13.78 13.48
C ILE A 475 -2.81 14.51 12.97
N HIS A 476 -2.64 14.58 11.66
CA HIS A 476 -1.49 15.26 11.08
C HIS A 476 -1.54 16.78 11.33
N ARG A 477 -0.40 17.41 11.59
CA ARG A 477 -0.27 18.84 11.92
C ARG A 477 -0.87 19.78 10.88
N SER A 478 -0.93 19.37 9.60
CA SER A 478 -1.60 20.12 8.53
C SER A 478 -3.10 20.35 8.76
N VAL A 479 -3.77 19.44 9.49
CA VAL A 479 -5.17 19.63 9.87
C VAL A 479 -5.30 20.79 10.84
N LYS A 480 -4.37 20.92 11.79
CA LYS A 480 -4.33 22.04 12.73
C LYS A 480 -4.10 23.36 12.00
N MET A 481 -3.12 23.41 11.10
CA MET A 481 -2.86 24.57 10.25
C MET A 481 -4.14 24.99 9.51
N ARG A 482 -4.83 24.04 8.87
CA ARG A 482 -6.08 24.32 8.16
C ARG A 482 -7.22 24.79 9.07
N MET A 483 -7.32 24.26 10.30
CA MET A 483 -8.34 24.68 11.28
C MET A 483 -8.10 26.10 11.82
N GLU A 484 -6.84 26.53 11.87
CA GLU A 484 -6.44 27.87 12.30
C GLU A 484 -6.61 28.91 11.18
N ALA A 485 -6.52 28.46 9.91
CA ALA A 485 -6.78 29.26 8.72
C ALA A 485 -8.24 29.71 8.60
N GLN A 486 -8.47 30.68 7.71
CA GLN A 486 -9.80 31.16 7.35
C GLN A 486 -9.99 31.14 5.82
N TYR A 487 -11.22 31.00 5.38
CA TYR A 487 -11.61 31.31 4.01
C TYR A 487 -11.64 32.84 3.81
N GLU A 488 -11.66 33.31 2.57
CA GLU A 488 -11.75 34.75 2.24
C GLU A 488 -13.00 35.43 2.84
N ASP A 489 -14.07 34.67 3.08
CA ASP A 489 -15.30 35.14 3.72
C ASP A 489 -15.23 35.16 5.27
N GLY A 490 -14.05 34.88 5.85
CA GLY A 490 -13.85 34.76 7.30
C GLY A 490 -14.34 33.44 7.91
N GLY A 491 -14.93 32.56 7.10
CA GLY A 491 -15.34 31.23 7.55
C GLY A 491 -14.15 30.37 7.99
N LYS A 492 -14.37 29.45 8.93
CA LYS A 492 -13.33 28.52 9.39
C LYS A 492 -13.56 27.10 8.86
N TYR A 493 -12.49 26.38 8.62
CA TYR A 493 -12.57 24.95 8.34
C TYR A 493 -12.91 24.18 9.61
N VAL A 494 -13.89 23.28 9.49
CA VAL A 494 -14.28 22.34 10.54
C VAL A 494 -14.30 20.94 9.94
N PRO A 495 -13.45 20.01 10.41
CA PRO A 495 -13.48 18.62 9.97
C PRO A 495 -14.88 18.02 10.07
N LYS A 496 -15.27 17.23 9.07
CA LYS A 496 -16.58 16.55 9.08
C LYS A 496 -16.62 15.49 10.17
N ALA A 497 -15.59 14.64 10.26
CA ALA A 497 -15.42 13.69 11.36
C ALA A 497 -15.16 14.45 12.67
N LYS A 498 -15.89 14.08 13.72
CA LYS A 498 -15.76 14.72 15.04
C LYS A 498 -14.74 13.99 15.90
N PHE A 499 -13.87 14.76 16.53
CA PHE A 499 -12.90 14.31 17.52
C PHE A 499 -12.86 15.24 18.72
N ASP A 500 -12.53 14.70 19.89
CA ASP A 500 -12.29 15.46 21.11
C ASP A 500 -10.81 15.86 21.17
N PRO A 501 -10.48 17.17 21.14
CA PRO A 501 -9.11 17.68 21.18
C PRO A 501 -8.29 17.17 22.38
N LYS A 502 -8.94 16.79 23.49
CA LYS A 502 -8.27 16.24 24.68
C LYS A 502 -7.48 14.97 24.38
N TYR A 503 -7.91 14.16 23.42
CA TYR A 503 -7.25 12.90 23.08
C TYR A 503 -6.48 12.96 21.76
N VAL A 504 -6.31 14.15 21.18
CA VAL A 504 -5.57 14.31 19.92
C VAL A 504 -4.08 14.38 20.20
N THR A 505 -3.32 13.56 19.48
CA THR A 505 -1.87 13.72 19.32
C THR A 505 -1.63 14.27 17.93
N TRP A 506 -1.06 15.48 17.84
CA TRP A 506 -0.65 16.07 16.58
C TRP A 506 0.66 15.43 16.14
N ILE A 507 0.68 14.89 14.92
CA ILE A 507 1.88 14.24 14.37
C ILE A 507 2.37 14.96 13.12
N ASP A 508 3.62 14.66 12.78
CA ASP A 508 4.32 15.11 11.59
C ASP A 508 4.75 13.94 10.71
#